data_AF-A0A966NTI1-F1
#
_entry.id   AF-A0A966NTI1-F1
#
_cell.length_a   1.000
_cell.length_b   1.000
_cell.length_c   1.000
_cell.angle_alpha   90.00
_cell.angle_beta   90.00
_cell.angle_gamma   90.00
#
_symmetry.space_group_name_H-M   'P 1'
#
loop_
_entity.id
_entity.type
_entity.pdbx_description
1 polymer ?
#
loop_
_entity_poly.entity_id
_entity_poly.type
_entity_poly.pdbx_seq_one_letter_code
_entity_poly.pdbx_strand_id
1 'polypeptide(L)'
;FAIVPWLYSIDQMPHSHTQTRSLLETLANAAVSGGEMKLELRDMSETIAVLADPRFILAVIIAPHQQPIFRWQMDGPQRQERGVALAEWQSAMYEPLCQLLPGCEFELLLPEAYFTNCRLADKHVRPLSIRAAVNFLESTLGVLPAGLACVVGAFGEEQADEYRIAFSLKGSSEIIYGVIWPLYDRESVASDALNDVSDEESPIKRICDALHDAGVDDVFRHAVLFTPELCDDCGVPLFPDRQGEVVHAEMPEDSPSQQPLFH
;
A
#
# COMPACT_ATOMS: atom_id res chain seq x y z
N PHE A 1 -0.89 12.87 -25.68
CA PHE A 1 -0.78 11.82 -24.64
C PHE A 1 -1.91 10.83 -24.86
N ALA A 2 -1.85 9.65 -24.25
CA ALA A 2 -2.99 8.74 -24.12
C ALA A 2 -3.00 8.15 -22.71
N ILE A 3 -4.20 7.87 -22.18
CA ILE A 3 -4.41 7.33 -20.84
C ILE A 3 -5.19 6.02 -20.99
N VAL A 4 -4.85 5.04 -20.17
CA VAL A 4 -5.61 3.80 -20.06
C VAL A 4 -6.97 4.11 -19.41
N PRO A 5 -8.11 3.74 -20.01
CA PRO A 5 -9.43 3.93 -19.41
C PRO A 5 -9.75 2.86 -18.35
N TRP A 6 -8.82 2.60 -17.43
CA TRP A 6 -8.94 1.60 -16.37
C TRP A 6 -8.08 1.94 -15.17
N LEU A 7 -8.57 1.57 -13.98
CA LEU A 7 -7.88 1.71 -12.71
C LEU A 7 -7.33 0.34 -12.29
N TYR A 8 -6.04 0.12 -12.52
CA TYR A 8 -5.39 -1.16 -12.25
C TYR A 8 -5.14 -1.37 -10.75
N SER A 9 -5.34 -2.58 -10.25
CA SER A 9 -4.60 -3.06 -9.07
C SER A 9 -3.20 -3.51 -9.47
N ILE A 10 -2.34 -3.79 -8.50
CA ILE A 10 -0.99 -4.29 -8.77
C ILE A 10 -0.99 -5.64 -9.53
N ASP A 11 -1.92 -6.55 -9.22
CA ASP A 11 -2.03 -7.88 -9.85
C ASP A 11 -2.41 -7.83 -11.34
N GLN A 12 -2.92 -6.67 -11.76
CA GLN A 12 -3.41 -6.42 -13.10
C GLN A 12 -2.41 -5.63 -13.95
N MET A 13 -1.34 -5.13 -13.34
CA MET A 13 -0.31 -4.34 -14.01
C MET A 13 0.59 -5.24 -14.87
N PRO A 14 1.12 -4.75 -16.01
CA PRO A 14 2.16 -5.47 -16.75
C PRO A 14 3.35 -5.90 -15.87
N HIS A 15 3.63 -7.21 -15.81
CA HIS A 15 4.63 -7.81 -14.91
C HIS A 15 6.01 -7.96 -15.54
N SER A 16 6.13 -7.78 -16.86
CA SER A 16 7.39 -7.94 -17.59
C SER A 16 7.68 -6.75 -18.49
N HIS A 17 8.97 -6.51 -18.74
CA HIS A 17 9.39 -5.47 -19.70
C HIS A 17 8.75 -5.63 -21.07
N THR A 18 8.52 -6.86 -21.53
CA THR A 18 7.84 -7.13 -22.81
C THR A 18 6.38 -6.68 -22.78
N GLN A 19 5.63 -7.01 -21.72
CA GLN A 19 4.25 -6.56 -21.55
C GLN A 19 4.18 -5.02 -21.41
N THR A 20 5.05 -4.43 -20.58
CA THR A 20 5.12 -2.97 -20.42
C THR A 20 5.45 -2.28 -21.76
N ARG A 21 6.34 -2.85 -22.57
CA ARG A 21 6.68 -2.33 -23.90
C ARG A 21 5.52 -2.42 -24.88
N SER A 22 4.81 -3.55 -24.90
CA SER A 22 3.63 -3.74 -25.76
C SER A 22 2.51 -2.75 -25.42
N LEU A 23 2.26 -2.54 -24.12
CA LEU A 23 1.32 -1.52 -23.65
C LEU A 23 1.76 -0.10 -24.08
N LEU A 24 3.05 0.22 -23.93
CA LEU A 24 3.61 1.50 -24.35
C LEU A 24 3.42 1.74 -25.86
N GLU A 25 3.67 0.74 -26.70
CA GLU A 25 3.48 0.85 -28.16
C GLU A 25 2.00 1.08 -28.52
N THR A 26 1.11 0.34 -27.86
CA THR A 26 -0.34 0.47 -28.06
C THR A 26 -0.82 1.87 -27.69
N LEU A 27 -0.44 2.35 -26.50
CA LEU A 27 -0.77 3.70 -26.03
C LEU A 27 -0.15 4.78 -26.93
N ALA A 28 1.10 4.61 -27.38
CA ALA A 28 1.76 5.58 -28.25
C ALA A 28 1.05 5.69 -29.60
N ASN A 29 0.66 4.57 -30.20
CA ASN A 29 -0.12 4.56 -31.43
C ASN A 29 -1.48 5.25 -31.26
N ALA A 30 -2.17 5.00 -30.14
CA ALA A 30 -3.42 5.69 -29.81
C ALA A 30 -3.20 7.20 -29.68
N ALA A 31 -2.15 7.62 -28.95
CA ALA A 31 -1.80 9.03 -28.77
C ALA A 31 -1.45 9.74 -30.08
N VAL A 32 -0.77 9.07 -31.02
CA VAL A 32 -0.39 9.66 -32.34
C VAL A 32 -1.59 9.73 -33.27
N SER A 33 -2.43 8.70 -33.30
CA SER A 33 -3.58 8.61 -34.21
C SER A 33 -4.82 9.36 -33.71
N GLY A 34 -4.82 9.81 -32.45
CA GLY A 34 -6.03 10.31 -31.78
C GLY A 34 -7.08 9.22 -31.56
N GLY A 35 -6.66 7.96 -31.60
CA GLY A 35 -7.53 6.79 -31.42
C GLY A 35 -7.80 6.49 -29.96
N GLU A 36 -8.89 5.76 -29.71
CA GLU A 36 -9.20 5.23 -28.39
C GLU A 36 -8.37 3.98 -28.10
N MET A 37 -7.91 3.85 -26.85
CA MET A 37 -7.33 2.61 -26.37
C MET A 37 -8.45 1.61 -26.03
N LYS A 38 -8.40 0.42 -26.63
CA LYS A 38 -9.23 -0.71 -26.21
C LYS A 38 -8.49 -1.56 -25.20
N LEU A 39 -9.17 -1.93 -24.13
CA LEU A 39 -8.67 -2.83 -23.11
C LEU A 39 -9.42 -4.15 -23.20
N GLU A 40 -8.67 -5.24 -23.21
CA GLU A 40 -9.22 -6.59 -23.10
C GLU A 40 -9.31 -6.94 -21.61
N LEU A 41 -10.52 -6.80 -21.05
CA LEU A 41 -10.77 -7.03 -19.61
C LEU A 41 -10.99 -8.50 -19.26
N ARG A 42 -11.20 -9.37 -20.26
CA ARG A 42 -11.63 -10.77 -20.04
C ARG A 42 -10.58 -11.64 -19.36
N ASP A 43 -9.30 -11.36 -19.62
CA ASP A 43 -8.17 -12.14 -19.14
C ASP A 43 -7.43 -11.42 -18.00
N MET A 44 -8.09 -10.45 -17.35
CA MET A 44 -7.50 -9.74 -16.24
C MET A 44 -7.46 -10.61 -14.99
N SER A 45 -6.32 -10.57 -14.30
CA SER A 45 -6.15 -11.24 -13.01
C SER A 45 -7.23 -10.78 -12.03
N GLU A 46 -7.74 -11.74 -11.25
CA GLU A 46 -8.55 -11.43 -10.07
C GLU A 46 -7.69 -10.68 -9.06
N THR A 47 -8.29 -9.68 -8.43
CA THR A 47 -7.63 -8.86 -7.41
C THR A 47 -7.89 -9.45 -6.04
N ILE A 48 -6.87 -9.50 -5.19
CA ILE A 48 -7.04 -9.92 -3.80
C ILE A 48 -7.83 -8.84 -3.05
N ALA A 49 -8.89 -9.24 -2.34
CA ALA A 49 -9.69 -8.33 -1.55
C ALA A 49 -8.92 -7.94 -0.27
N VAL A 50 -8.35 -6.74 -0.25
CA VAL A 50 -7.61 -6.19 0.89
C VAL A 50 -8.18 -4.83 1.29
N LEU A 51 -8.04 -4.47 2.57
CA LEU A 51 -8.63 -3.23 3.11
C LEU A 51 -8.02 -1.95 2.52
N ALA A 52 -6.78 -2.02 2.04
CA ALA A 52 -6.10 -0.93 1.36
C ALA A 52 -5.10 -1.49 0.34
N ASP A 53 -5.14 -0.99 -0.89
CA ASP A 53 -4.23 -1.35 -1.97
C ASP A 53 -3.86 -0.16 -2.85
N PRO A 54 -2.69 -0.18 -3.51
CA PRO A 54 -2.35 0.83 -4.50
C PRO A 54 -3.15 0.61 -5.79
N ARG A 55 -3.67 1.71 -6.33
CA ARG A 55 -4.39 1.75 -7.61
C ARG A 55 -3.66 2.62 -8.62
N PHE A 56 -3.55 2.14 -9.87
CA PHE A 56 -2.71 2.75 -10.89
C PHE A 56 -3.51 3.20 -12.11
N ILE A 57 -3.22 4.42 -12.56
CA ILE A 57 -3.61 4.93 -13.88
C ILE A 57 -2.33 5.01 -14.72
N LEU A 58 -2.35 4.38 -15.90
CA LEU A 58 -1.22 4.40 -16.82
C LEU A 58 -1.46 5.37 -17.96
N ALA A 59 -0.40 6.09 -18.34
CA ALA A 59 -0.45 7.04 -19.44
C ALA A 59 0.87 7.05 -20.22
N VAL A 60 0.78 7.44 -21.49
CA VAL A 60 1.95 7.78 -22.31
C VAL A 60 1.93 9.26 -22.66
N ILE A 61 3.09 9.89 -22.54
CA ILE A 61 3.33 11.25 -23.03
C ILE A 61 4.18 11.15 -24.29
N ILE A 62 3.74 11.82 -25.35
CA ILE A 62 4.44 11.89 -26.63
C ILE A 62 4.65 13.36 -27.00
N ALA A 63 5.75 13.66 -27.67
CA ALA A 63 5.99 14.96 -28.28
C ALA A 63 6.58 14.76 -29.69
N PRO A 64 6.44 15.75 -30.59
CA PRO A 64 7.13 15.72 -31.87
C PRO A 64 8.64 15.60 -31.70
N HIS A 65 9.32 15.09 -32.72
CA HIS A 65 10.77 14.99 -32.72
C HIS A 65 11.42 16.35 -32.38
N GLN A 66 12.40 16.33 -31.47
CA GLN A 66 13.11 17.52 -30.94
C GLN A 66 12.26 18.51 -30.13
N GLN A 67 11.03 18.16 -29.75
CA GLN A 67 10.22 18.97 -28.83
C GLN A 67 10.37 18.49 -27.39
N PRO A 68 10.23 19.40 -26.39
CA PRO A 68 10.34 19.05 -24.99
C PRO A 68 9.16 18.17 -24.54
N ILE A 69 9.47 17.07 -23.83
CA ILE A 69 8.50 16.24 -23.09
C ILE A 69 8.51 16.62 -21.61
N PHE A 70 9.66 17.06 -21.10
CA PHE A 70 9.85 17.48 -19.72
C PHE A 70 10.04 18.99 -19.63
N ARG A 71 9.58 19.56 -18.52
CA ARG A 71 9.66 21.01 -18.26
C ARG A 71 11.09 21.56 -18.27
N TRP A 72 12.08 20.76 -17.85
CA TRP A 72 13.50 21.16 -17.86
C TRP A 72 14.11 21.26 -19.28
N GLN A 73 13.43 20.72 -20.30
CA GLN A 73 13.86 20.81 -21.69
C GLN A 73 13.36 22.10 -22.38
N MET A 74 12.51 22.89 -21.71
CA MET A 74 11.96 24.14 -22.24
C MET A 74 12.93 25.31 -21.98
N ASP A 75 12.85 26.36 -22.81
CA ASP A 75 13.68 27.56 -22.64
C ASP A 75 13.28 28.38 -21.38
N GLY A 76 14.29 28.85 -20.65
CA GLY A 76 14.15 29.69 -19.44
C GLY A 76 14.23 28.92 -18.11
N PRO A 77 14.28 29.62 -16.95
CA PRO A 77 14.29 28.98 -15.64
C PRO A 77 12.90 28.41 -15.31
N GLN A 78 12.62 27.21 -15.80
CA GLN A 78 11.32 26.52 -15.62
C GLN A 78 11.40 25.35 -14.65
N ARG A 79 12.17 25.49 -13.56
CA ARG A 79 12.16 24.47 -12.50
C ARG A 79 10.91 24.65 -11.66
N GLN A 80 10.12 23.59 -11.56
CA GLN A 80 9.03 23.49 -10.59
C GLN A 80 9.45 22.50 -9.53
N GLU A 81 9.25 22.87 -8.26
CA GLU A 81 9.50 21.96 -7.16
C GLU A 81 8.48 20.82 -7.18
N ARG A 82 8.92 19.61 -6.86
CA ARG A 82 8.07 18.41 -6.85
C ARG A 82 6.86 18.59 -5.92
N GLY A 83 7.04 19.24 -4.78
CA GLY A 83 5.94 19.51 -3.83
C GLY A 83 4.85 20.41 -4.42
N VAL A 84 5.22 21.44 -5.19
CA VAL A 84 4.25 22.31 -5.88
C VAL A 84 3.49 21.52 -6.95
N ALA A 85 4.19 20.71 -7.75
CA ALA A 85 3.56 19.87 -8.76
C ALA A 85 2.61 18.84 -8.14
N LEU A 86 2.95 18.27 -6.98
CA LEU A 86 2.10 17.34 -6.24
C LEU A 86 0.82 18.03 -5.76
N ALA A 87 0.94 19.20 -5.15
CA ALA A 87 -0.23 19.95 -4.66
C ALA A 87 -1.19 20.35 -5.79
N GLU A 88 -0.64 20.81 -6.93
CA GLU A 88 -1.43 21.13 -8.12
C GLU A 88 -2.12 19.87 -8.68
N TRP A 89 -1.41 18.75 -8.78
CA TRP A 89 -1.96 17.47 -9.22
C TRP A 89 -3.10 16.98 -8.31
N GLN A 90 -2.87 16.98 -7.00
CA GLN A 90 -3.86 16.57 -6.01
C GLN A 90 -5.11 17.45 -6.07
N SER A 91 -4.93 18.78 -6.14
CA SER A 91 -6.05 19.71 -6.26
C SER A 91 -6.87 19.51 -7.53
N ALA A 92 -6.22 19.18 -8.65
CA ALA A 92 -6.91 18.97 -9.93
C ALA A 92 -7.65 17.62 -10.00
N MET A 93 -7.12 16.59 -9.32
CA MET A 93 -7.62 15.22 -9.43
C MET A 93 -8.57 14.80 -8.30
N TYR A 94 -8.68 15.58 -7.23
CA TYR A 94 -9.47 15.20 -6.05
C TYR A 94 -10.95 14.95 -6.38
N GLU A 95 -11.65 15.91 -6.98
CA GLU A 95 -13.08 15.75 -7.30
C GLU A 95 -13.36 14.57 -8.26
N PRO A 96 -12.64 14.42 -9.39
CA PRO A 96 -12.79 13.25 -10.25
C PRO A 96 -12.63 11.90 -9.52
N LEU A 97 -11.67 11.81 -8.59
CA LEU A 97 -11.43 10.56 -7.85
C LEU A 97 -12.48 10.30 -6.77
N CYS A 98 -12.99 11.32 -6.09
CA CYS A 98 -14.11 11.13 -5.17
C CYS A 98 -15.36 10.59 -5.89
N GLN A 99 -15.56 10.96 -7.16
CA GLN A 99 -16.65 10.41 -7.97
C GLN A 99 -16.38 8.96 -8.41
N LEU A 100 -15.11 8.63 -8.68
CA LEU A 100 -14.70 7.29 -9.11
C LEU A 100 -14.69 6.28 -7.93
N LEU A 101 -14.29 6.74 -6.75
CA LEU A 101 -14.06 5.91 -5.55
C LEU A 101 -14.93 6.42 -4.38
N PRO A 102 -16.26 6.34 -4.49
CA PRO A 102 -17.15 6.89 -3.48
C PRO A 102 -17.00 6.14 -2.14
N GLY A 103 -16.73 6.89 -1.07
CA GLY A 103 -16.57 6.32 0.27
C GLY A 103 -15.19 5.75 0.56
N CYS A 104 -14.29 5.72 -0.43
CA CYS A 104 -12.90 5.34 -0.20
C CYS A 104 -12.10 6.53 0.34
N GLU A 105 -11.20 6.23 1.27
CA GLU A 105 -10.09 7.12 1.56
C GLU A 105 -8.96 6.84 0.56
N PHE A 106 -8.34 7.88 0.01
CA PHE A 106 -7.24 7.73 -0.94
C PHE A 106 -6.18 8.81 -0.77
N GLU A 107 -4.95 8.45 -1.12
CA GLU A 107 -3.83 9.38 -1.26
C GLU A 107 -3.32 9.36 -2.69
N LEU A 108 -3.13 10.55 -3.26
CA LEU A 108 -2.62 10.72 -4.61
C LEU A 108 -1.11 10.94 -4.58
N LEU A 109 -0.37 10.06 -5.24
CA LEU A 109 1.07 10.22 -5.47
C LEU A 109 1.34 11.01 -6.76
N LEU A 110 2.55 11.57 -6.87
CA LEU A 110 3.02 12.18 -8.12
C LEU A 110 3.07 11.13 -9.24
N PRO A 111 2.66 11.47 -10.48
CA PRO A 111 2.93 10.63 -11.64
C PRO A 111 4.43 10.38 -11.79
N GLU A 112 4.81 9.11 -11.95
CA GLU A 112 6.20 8.67 -12.01
C GLU A 112 6.43 7.62 -13.10
N ALA A 113 7.71 7.34 -13.38
CA ALA A 113 8.07 6.26 -14.29
C ALA A 113 7.56 4.91 -13.77
N TYR A 114 7.06 4.05 -14.67
CA TYR A 114 6.32 2.82 -14.37
C TYR A 114 6.85 2.02 -13.15
N PHE A 115 8.05 1.45 -13.24
CA PHE A 115 8.61 0.59 -12.18
C PHE A 115 8.97 1.37 -10.91
N THR A 116 9.38 2.63 -11.05
CA THR A 116 9.62 3.50 -9.90
C THR A 116 8.33 3.76 -9.15
N ASN A 117 7.24 4.02 -9.88
CA ASN A 117 5.93 4.30 -9.30
C ASN A 117 5.36 3.08 -8.57
N CYS A 118 5.48 1.87 -9.13
CA CYS A 118 5.10 0.63 -8.43
C CYS A 118 5.79 0.53 -7.06
N ARG A 119 7.13 0.67 -7.03
CA ARG A 119 7.92 0.57 -5.80
C ARG A 119 7.61 1.68 -4.79
N LEU A 120 7.22 2.86 -5.25
CA LEU A 120 6.79 3.95 -4.38
C LEU A 120 5.41 3.65 -3.79
N ALA A 121 4.46 3.24 -4.62
CA ALA A 121 3.11 2.90 -4.19
C ALA A 121 3.10 1.80 -3.12
N ASP A 122 3.89 0.73 -3.30
CA ASP A 122 4.04 -0.35 -2.32
C ASP A 122 4.57 0.13 -0.96
N LYS A 123 5.39 1.20 -0.94
CA LYS A 123 5.87 1.81 0.31
C LYS A 123 4.84 2.73 0.94
N HIS A 124 4.14 3.51 0.12
CA HIS A 124 3.16 4.49 0.58
C HIS A 124 1.87 3.83 1.10
N VAL A 125 1.51 2.64 0.61
CA VAL A 125 0.29 1.95 1.08
C VAL A 125 0.42 1.41 2.51
N ARG A 126 1.63 1.10 2.99
CA ARG A 126 1.83 0.43 4.29
C ARG A 126 1.17 1.15 5.49
N PRO A 127 1.35 2.47 5.71
CA PRO A 127 0.63 3.18 6.77
C PRO A 127 -0.89 3.23 6.52
N LEU A 128 -1.33 3.27 5.26
CA LEU A 128 -2.75 3.21 4.91
C LEU A 128 -3.36 1.85 5.26
N SER A 129 -2.61 0.75 5.12
CA SER A 129 -3.05 -0.59 5.53
C SER A 129 -3.31 -0.68 7.04
N ILE A 130 -2.47 -0.03 7.86
CA ILE A 130 -2.70 0.07 9.32
C ILE A 130 -3.96 0.89 9.59
N ARG A 131 -4.09 2.06 8.98
CA ARG A 131 -5.28 2.92 9.17
C ARG A 131 -6.57 2.21 8.74
N ALA A 132 -6.54 1.53 7.61
CA ALA A 132 -7.68 0.77 7.10
C ALA A 132 -8.04 -0.39 8.03
N ALA A 133 -7.06 -1.10 8.59
CA ALA A 133 -7.29 -2.14 9.59
C ALA A 133 -7.93 -1.57 10.88
N VAL A 134 -7.44 -0.44 11.38
CA VAL A 134 -8.02 0.21 12.57
C VAL A 134 -9.47 0.65 12.31
N ASN A 135 -9.73 1.32 11.18
CA ASN A 135 -11.09 1.73 10.80
C ASN A 135 -12.03 0.53 10.63
N PHE A 136 -11.52 -0.56 10.03
CA PHE A 136 -12.26 -1.81 9.90
C PHE A 136 -12.61 -2.41 11.26
N LEU A 137 -11.66 -2.48 12.20
CA LEU A 137 -11.90 -3.04 13.53
C LEU A 137 -12.82 -2.15 14.37
N GLU A 138 -12.65 -0.82 14.31
CA GLU A 138 -13.52 0.14 14.97
C GLU A 138 -14.97 -0.03 14.51
N SER A 139 -15.19 -0.04 13.19
CA SER A 139 -16.53 -0.16 12.62
C SER A 139 -17.16 -1.54 12.85
N THR A 140 -16.36 -2.61 12.77
CA THR A 140 -16.85 -3.99 12.87
C THR A 140 -17.14 -4.38 14.33
N LEU A 141 -16.32 -3.94 15.28
CA LEU A 141 -16.45 -4.30 16.69
C LEU A 141 -17.12 -3.23 17.55
N GLY A 142 -17.36 -2.03 17.00
CA GLY A 142 -17.95 -0.91 17.74
C GLY A 142 -17.05 -0.40 18.86
N VAL A 143 -15.73 -0.47 18.67
CA VAL A 143 -14.72 -0.04 19.65
C VAL A 143 -13.95 1.16 19.15
N LEU A 144 -13.58 2.07 20.05
CA LEU A 144 -12.68 3.17 19.70
C LEU A 144 -11.26 2.63 19.46
N PRO A 145 -10.43 3.28 18.61
CA PRO A 145 -9.04 2.89 18.40
C PRO A 145 -8.21 2.74 19.69
N ALA A 146 -8.45 3.60 20.68
CA ALA A 146 -7.80 3.52 22.00
C ALA A 146 -8.18 2.28 22.84
N GLY A 147 -9.24 1.56 22.43
CA GLY A 147 -9.66 0.27 22.96
C GLY A 147 -8.97 -0.93 22.31
N LEU A 148 -8.14 -0.70 21.29
CA LEU A 148 -7.29 -1.73 20.66
C LEU A 148 -5.93 -1.79 21.34
N ALA A 149 -5.31 -2.96 21.27
CA ALA A 149 -3.91 -3.18 21.57
C ALA A 149 -3.23 -3.83 20.37
N CYS A 150 -1.95 -3.52 20.18
CA CYS A 150 -1.13 -4.05 19.10
C CYS A 150 0.09 -4.80 19.62
N VAL A 151 0.50 -5.82 18.87
CA VAL A 151 1.79 -6.51 19.02
C VAL A 151 2.51 -6.42 17.70
N VAL A 152 3.74 -5.92 17.71
CA VAL A 152 4.59 -5.83 16.52
C VAL A 152 5.79 -6.76 16.69
N GLY A 153 6.02 -7.61 15.69
CA GLY A 153 7.18 -8.51 15.63
C GLY A 153 7.83 -8.45 14.26
N ALA A 154 9.16 -8.56 14.23
CA ALA A 154 9.93 -8.70 13.01
C ALA A 154 9.97 -10.18 12.58
N PHE A 155 9.81 -10.45 11.30
CA PHE A 155 9.80 -11.79 10.72
C PHE A 155 10.80 -11.88 9.57
N GLY A 156 11.50 -13.01 9.48
CA GLY A 156 12.42 -13.32 8.39
C GLY A 156 13.35 -14.48 8.73
N GLU A 157 14.27 -14.82 7.83
CA GLU A 157 15.20 -15.94 8.02
C GLU A 157 16.49 -15.50 8.73
N GLU A 158 17.34 -14.71 8.06
CA GLU A 158 18.61 -14.19 8.61
C GLU A 158 18.49 -12.75 9.13
N GLN A 159 17.56 -12.00 8.54
CA GLN A 159 17.26 -10.60 8.86
C GLN A 159 15.75 -10.40 8.78
N ALA A 160 15.26 -9.25 9.24
CA ALA A 160 13.86 -8.90 9.06
C ALA A 160 13.56 -8.68 7.57
N ASP A 161 12.59 -9.43 7.05
CA ASP A 161 12.02 -9.27 5.70
C ASP A 161 10.66 -8.56 5.77
N GLU A 162 9.97 -8.68 6.91
CA GLU A 162 8.70 -8.00 7.17
C GLU A 162 8.49 -7.75 8.67
N TYR A 163 7.59 -6.84 9.00
CA TYR A 163 7.00 -6.75 10.33
C TYR A 163 5.54 -7.20 10.26
N ARG A 164 5.10 -7.96 11.25
CA ARG A 164 3.68 -8.32 11.42
C ARG A 164 3.12 -7.56 12.61
N ILE A 165 2.01 -6.87 12.38
CA ILE A 165 1.27 -6.08 13.36
C ILE A 165 -0.01 -6.85 13.68
N ALA A 166 -0.09 -7.42 14.88
CA ALA A 166 -1.25 -8.13 15.38
C ALA A 166 -2.14 -7.18 16.18
N PHE A 167 -3.45 -7.23 15.98
CA PHE A 167 -4.44 -6.46 16.72
C PHE A 167 -5.20 -7.36 17.69
N SER A 168 -5.46 -6.85 18.89
CA SER A 168 -6.36 -7.44 19.89
C SER A 168 -7.23 -6.36 20.54
N LEU A 169 -8.31 -6.77 21.21
CA LEU A 169 -8.99 -5.88 22.15
C LEU A 169 -8.10 -5.68 23.38
N LYS A 170 -8.08 -4.45 23.91
CA LYS A 170 -7.26 -4.13 25.08
C LYS A 170 -7.62 -5.03 26.26
N GLY A 171 -6.60 -5.70 26.81
CA GLY A 171 -6.75 -6.67 27.91
C GLY A 171 -7.06 -8.10 27.45
N SER A 172 -7.30 -8.34 26.16
CA SER A 172 -7.39 -9.68 25.57
C SER A 172 -6.03 -10.14 25.04
N SER A 173 -5.78 -11.44 25.12
CA SER A 173 -4.65 -12.12 24.45
C SER A 173 -5.02 -12.62 23.05
N GLU A 174 -6.29 -12.61 22.68
CA GLU A 174 -6.76 -13.12 21.39
C GLU A 174 -6.44 -12.13 20.26
N ILE A 175 -5.75 -12.63 19.23
CA ILE A 175 -5.45 -11.85 18.03
C ILE A 175 -6.64 -11.93 17.08
N ILE A 176 -7.23 -10.78 16.78
CA ILE A 176 -8.46 -10.68 15.98
C ILE A 176 -8.20 -10.30 14.53
N TYR A 177 -7.09 -9.64 14.26
CA TYR A 177 -6.70 -9.21 12.92
C TYR A 177 -5.20 -8.96 12.85
N GLY A 178 -4.66 -8.91 11.63
CA GLY A 178 -3.24 -8.66 11.43
C GLY A 178 -2.93 -7.93 10.14
N VAL A 179 -1.89 -7.11 10.17
CA VAL A 179 -1.35 -6.37 9.02
C VAL A 179 0.11 -6.73 8.83
N ILE A 180 0.51 -6.96 7.58
CA ILE A 180 1.91 -7.19 7.21
C ILE A 180 2.50 -5.91 6.66
N TRP A 181 3.66 -5.54 7.18
CA TRP A 181 4.49 -4.45 6.70
C TRP A 181 5.75 -5.05 6.06
N PRO A 182 5.75 -5.30 4.74
CA PRO A 182 6.91 -5.87 4.06
C PRO A 182 8.06 -4.85 4.03
N LEU A 183 9.30 -5.31 4.14
CA LEU A 183 10.51 -4.52 3.97
C LEU A 183 11.08 -4.75 2.56
N TYR A 184 11.56 -3.69 1.90
CA TYR A 184 12.14 -3.81 0.55
C TYR A 184 13.61 -3.41 0.54
N ASP A 185 14.45 -4.24 -0.09
CA ASP A 185 15.90 -4.16 -0.43
C ASP A 185 16.80 -3.26 0.46
N ARG A 186 16.52 -1.96 0.52
CA ARG A 186 17.32 -0.98 1.28
C ARG A 186 16.90 -0.84 2.74
N GLU A 187 15.82 -1.49 3.16
CA GLU A 187 15.27 -1.42 4.51
C GLU A 187 15.79 -2.58 5.38
N SER A 188 17.11 -2.78 5.44
CA SER A 188 17.71 -3.76 6.34
C SER A 188 17.69 -3.22 7.78
N VAL A 189 17.34 -4.09 8.73
CA VAL A 189 17.27 -3.77 10.16
C VAL A 189 18.27 -4.65 10.89
N ALA A 190 19.14 -4.04 11.69
CA ALA A 190 20.07 -4.78 12.54
C ALA A 190 19.30 -5.59 13.60
N SER A 191 19.83 -6.75 13.98
CA SER A 191 19.15 -7.67 14.91
C SER A 191 18.93 -7.09 16.30
N ASP A 192 19.77 -6.15 16.74
CA ASP A 192 19.64 -5.42 18.00
C ASP A 192 18.77 -4.15 17.89
N ALA A 193 18.28 -3.83 16.69
CA ALA A 193 17.46 -2.65 16.40
C ALA A 193 16.00 -2.97 16.02
N LEU A 194 15.56 -4.24 16.12
CA LEU A 194 14.24 -4.69 15.68
C LEU A 194 13.06 -3.96 16.36
N ASN A 195 13.24 -3.51 17.60
CA ASN A 195 12.24 -2.72 18.33
C ASN A 195 12.71 -1.29 18.66
N ASP A 196 13.83 -0.86 18.05
CA ASP A 196 14.42 0.43 18.34
C ASP A 196 13.72 1.56 17.57
N VAL A 197 12.98 2.37 18.32
CA VAL A 197 12.24 3.53 17.83
C VAL A 197 13.00 4.85 17.98
N SER A 198 14.27 4.81 18.37
CA SER A 198 15.10 6.02 18.50
C SER A 198 15.55 6.58 17.15
N ASP A 199 15.60 5.74 16.10
CA ASP A 199 15.83 6.15 14.73
C ASP A 199 14.50 6.52 14.04
N GLU A 200 14.34 7.81 13.73
CA GLU A 200 13.16 8.37 13.05
C GLU A 200 12.91 7.79 11.66
N GLU A 201 13.92 7.22 11.02
CA GLU A 201 13.78 6.61 9.70
C GLU A 201 13.52 5.09 9.75
N SER A 202 13.58 4.49 10.95
CA SER A 202 13.45 3.04 11.09
C SER A 202 12.05 2.54 10.75
N PRO A 203 11.91 1.33 10.17
CA PRO A 203 10.60 0.77 9.87
C PRO A 203 9.70 0.66 11.11
N ILE A 204 10.26 0.25 12.26
CA ILE A 204 9.49 0.11 13.49
C ILE A 204 8.98 1.45 14.01
N LYS A 205 9.76 2.54 13.87
CA LYS A 205 9.31 3.89 14.22
C LYS A 205 8.15 4.32 13.32
N ARG A 206 8.26 4.12 12.00
CA ARG A 206 7.17 4.42 11.06
C ARG A 206 5.90 3.62 11.33
N ILE A 207 6.02 2.35 11.73
CA ILE A 207 4.88 1.52 12.15
C ILE A 207 4.23 2.11 13.41
N CYS A 208 5.03 2.48 14.41
CA CYS A 208 4.52 3.07 15.65
C CYS A 208 3.84 4.42 15.40
N ASP A 209 4.41 5.26 14.54
CA ASP A 209 3.80 6.53 14.15
C ASP A 209 2.47 6.30 13.43
N ALA A 210 2.41 5.35 12.49
CA ALA A 210 1.16 5.02 11.79
C ALA A 210 0.08 4.46 12.74
N LEU A 211 0.45 3.67 13.75
CA LEU A 211 -0.47 3.19 14.79
C LEU A 211 -0.96 4.34 15.67
N HIS A 212 -0.07 5.23 16.10
CA HIS A 212 -0.41 6.39 16.91
C HIS A 212 -1.32 7.37 16.15
N ASP A 213 -1.01 7.65 14.88
CA ASP A 213 -1.82 8.50 13.99
C ASP A 213 -3.21 7.88 13.74
N ALA A 214 -3.32 6.55 13.78
CA ALA A 214 -4.60 5.83 13.74
C ALA A 214 -5.31 5.78 15.10
N GLY A 215 -4.73 6.31 16.17
CA GLY A 215 -5.32 6.39 17.51
C GLY A 215 -5.07 5.16 18.40
N VAL A 216 -4.11 4.30 18.06
CA VAL A 216 -3.74 3.12 18.84
C VAL A 216 -2.45 3.38 19.63
N ASP A 217 -2.57 3.54 20.95
CA ASP A 217 -1.43 3.84 21.83
C ASP A 217 -0.82 2.61 22.51
N ASP A 218 -1.59 1.52 22.68
CA ASP A 218 -1.13 0.32 23.39
C ASP A 218 -0.37 -0.62 22.45
N VAL A 219 0.90 -0.31 22.20
CA VAL A 219 1.76 -1.03 21.25
C VAL A 219 2.87 -1.77 21.99
N PHE A 220 2.82 -3.11 21.98
CA PHE A 220 3.90 -3.98 22.43
C PHE A 220 4.80 -4.34 21.24
N ARG A 221 6.12 -4.40 21.45
CA ARG A 221 7.11 -4.66 20.39
C ARG A 221 8.08 -5.73 20.85
N HIS A 222 8.20 -6.79 20.08
CA HIS A 222 9.20 -7.84 20.31
C HIS A 222 10.58 -7.40 19.80
N ALA A 223 11.61 -7.77 20.55
CA ALA A 223 13.02 -7.53 20.19
C ALA A 223 13.69 -8.74 19.53
N VAL A 224 12.89 -9.70 19.04
CA VAL A 224 13.37 -10.96 18.47
C VAL A 224 12.92 -11.08 17.01
N LEU A 225 13.70 -11.80 16.22
CA LEU A 225 13.35 -12.18 14.86
C LEU A 225 12.57 -13.50 14.89
N PHE A 226 11.32 -13.46 14.45
CA PHE A 226 10.48 -14.65 14.30
C PHE A 226 10.68 -15.28 12.93
N THR A 227 10.42 -16.58 12.83
CA THR A 227 10.33 -17.28 11.55
C THR A 227 8.95 -17.03 10.93
N PRO A 228 8.84 -16.65 9.64
CA PRO A 228 7.56 -16.52 8.95
C PRO A 228 6.83 -17.87 8.90
N GLU A 229 5.66 -17.94 9.54
CA GLU A 229 4.80 -19.12 9.53
C GLU A 229 3.44 -18.80 8.90
N LEU A 230 2.86 -19.80 8.23
CA LEU A 230 1.52 -19.78 7.67
C LEU A 230 0.66 -20.79 8.43
N CYS A 231 -0.63 -20.51 8.53
CA CYS A 231 -1.58 -21.47 9.09
C CYS A 231 -1.73 -22.69 8.18
N ASP A 232 -1.63 -23.89 8.76
CA ASP A 232 -1.77 -25.15 8.01
C ASP A 232 -3.16 -25.36 7.40
N ASP A 233 -4.21 -24.77 7.99
CA ASP A 233 -5.60 -24.99 7.56
C ASP A 233 -6.04 -24.05 6.43
N CYS A 234 -5.65 -22.76 6.50
CA CYS A 234 -6.12 -21.73 5.57
C CYS A 234 -5.00 -21.08 4.73
N GLY A 235 -3.73 -21.33 5.05
CA GLY A 235 -2.58 -20.80 4.33
C GLY A 235 -2.30 -19.31 4.56
N VAL A 236 -3.04 -18.65 5.46
CA VAL A 236 -2.80 -17.22 5.77
C VAL A 236 -1.65 -17.03 6.76
N PRO A 237 -0.97 -15.87 6.75
CA PRO A 237 0.09 -15.57 7.69
C PRO A 237 -0.36 -15.58 9.16
N LEU A 238 0.49 -16.12 10.04
CA LEU A 238 0.31 -16.07 11.49
C LEU A 238 0.90 -14.80 12.11
N PHE A 239 0.45 -14.40 13.30
CA PHE A 239 0.80 -13.13 13.93
C PHE A 239 1.33 -13.30 15.36
N PRO A 240 2.26 -12.45 15.81
CA PRO A 240 2.84 -12.56 17.15
C PRO A 240 1.83 -12.13 18.22
N ASP A 241 1.74 -12.87 19.31
CA ASP A 241 1.07 -12.43 20.53
C ASP A 241 2.05 -11.78 21.52
N ARG A 242 1.56 -11.30 22.67
CA ARG A 242 2.42 -10.65 23.69
C ARG A 242 3.37 -11.63 24.40
N GLN A 243 3.10 -12.93 24.35
CA GLN A 243 3.91 -13.97 24.96
C GLN A 243 5.07 -14.39 24.07
N GLY A 244 5.02 -14.04 22.77
CA GLY A 244 6.01 -14.44 21.77
C GLY A 244 5.62 -15.71 21.04
N GLU A 245 4.36 -16.14 21.13
CA GLU A 245 3.81 -17.21 20.30
C GLU A 245 3.28 -16.63 18.98
N VAL A 246 3.30 -17.44 17.93
CA VAL A 246 2.85 -17.07 16.59
C VAL A 246 1.52 -17.78 16.33
N VAL A 247 0.42 -17.00 16.28
CA VAL A 247 -0.95 -17.50 16.33
C VAL A 247 -1.79 -17.04 15.15
N HIS A 248 -2.87 -17.77 14.88
CA HIS A 248 -3.82 -17.39 13.83
C HIS A 248 -4.66 -16.19 14.28
N ALA A 249 -4.87 -15.22 13.39
CA ALA A 249 -5.76 -14.09 13.65
C ALA A 249 -7.20 -14.47 13.30
N GLU A 250 -8.12 -14.38 14.25
CA GLU A 250 -9.52 -14.78 14.07
C GLU A 250 -10.49 -13.76 14.66
N MET A 251 -11.39 -13.27 13.81
CA MET A 251 -12.45 -12.37 14.25
C MET A 251 -13.45 -13.12 15.15
N PRO A 252 -14.00 -12.50 16.21
CA PRO A 252 -15.03 -13.12 17.04
C PRO A 252 -16.23 -13.60 16.21
N GLU A 253 -16.80 -14.76 16.56
CA GLU A 253 -17.90 -15.40 15.80
C GLU A 253 -19.13 -14.49 15.59
N ASP A 254 -19.41 -13.59 16.54
CA ASP A 254 -20.53 -12.65 16.49
C ASP A 254 -20.27 -11.41 15.61
N SER A 255 -19.10 -11.32 14.97
CA SER A 255 -18.75 -10.19 14.10
C SER A 255 -19.60 -10.19 12.83
N PRO A 256 -20.06 -9.02 12.35
CA PRO A 256 -20.74 -8.93 11.06
C PRO A 256 -19.89 -9.56 9.96
N SER A 257 -20.48 -10.37 9.09
CA SER A 257 -19.79 -10.90 7.92
C SER A 257 -19.24 -9.74 7.09
N GLN A 258 -17.94 -9.77 6.77
CA GLN A 258 -17.29 -8.77 5.94
C GLN A 258 -18.09 -8.57 4.65
N GLN A 259 -18.64 -7.38 4.45
CA GLN A 259 -19.25 -7.04 3.16
C GLN A 259 -18.16 -7.08 2.09
N PRO A 260 -18.47 -7.50 0.85
CA PRO A 260 -17.48 -7.45 -0.22
C PRO A 260 -16.89 -6.04 -0.27
N LEU A 261 -15.56 -5.96 -0.21
CA LEU A 261 -14.84 -4.71 -0.34
C LEU A 261 -15.18 -4.14 -1.72
N PHE A 262 -15.95 -3.07 -1.74
CA PHE A 262 -16.27 -2.37 -2.98
C PHE A 262 -15.03 -1.56 -3.38
N HIS A 263 -14.44 -1.92 -4.52
CA HIS A 263 -13.46 -1.11 -5.25
C HIS A 263 -14.15 -0.47 -6.46
#